data_AF-A0A812THH7-F1
#
_entry.id   AF-A0A812THH7-F1
#
_cell.length_a   1.000
_cell.length_b   1.000
_cell.length_c   1.000
_cell.angle_alpha   90.00
_cell.angle_beta   90.00
_cell.angle_gamma   90.00
#
_symmetry.space_group_name_H-M   'P 1'
#
loop_
_entity.id
_entity.type
_entity.pdbx_description
1 polymer ?
#
loop_
_entity_poly.entity_id
_entity_poly.type
_entity_poly.pdbx_seq_one_letter_code
_entity_poly.pdbx_strand_id
1 'polypeptide(L)'
;DRWQKHLAMCFFLNYNLAFKATVAAVILSHATLWFLLPRESSLNTMFLILLDVPVLVFLVVFFAGQHLTCRWWSPSMWLDRLCIDQTDVSRKLRGILELPTIVANSEQMLVLLGETYFDRLWCSFELSIFVKMRGLQQLRVVPLWMAPWLLVSFLSSYATNRLAAAYMVLSNTPELGLVSLSYDSAAAANPLAYGESRMLLYLFNVPSIALFSALPFILASIRTFPQKLMDHDAMLRDMECFNIRLAQCSVEADRSRIEEHVAELFDGFEDPVLAVPVECADRPVADVEESETVYLSASARSVVRPFTTYLGHEECLDEFNDYVRHSLRDMLVEDLGVETHLSWSHCVLFTIPVLLAGSVQLWASWPLHENLGYASTKQYFIAAATVAFLDAPVSFACVPPCLLRFTACTVAKTAAGFLRNVLLLLGGYLAACTCGFLYALNAGAAESFVITCHPVFGAILVLALVLQLCLNCHLFGVADSLAIHQRFSSCRCLCRSHTYSAT
;
A
#
# COMPACT_ATOMS: atom_id res chain seq x y z
N ASP A 1 3.50 8.40 -17.81
CA ASP A 1 2.05 8.21 -18.01
C ASP A 1 1.60 6.79 -18.36
N ARG A 2 1.70 6.34 -19.63
CA ARG A 2 1.05 5.07 -20.05
C ARG A 2 1.48 3.85 -19.22
N TRP A 3 2.78 3.70 -18.97
CA TRP A 3 3.31 2.60 -18.15
C TRP A 3 2.90 2.71 -16.68
N GLN A 4 2.89 3.90 -16.09
CA GLN A 4 2.43 4.09 -14.70
C GLN A 4 0.94 3.73 -14.55
N LYS A 5 0.10 4.13 -15.51
CA LYS A 5 -1.32 3.75 -15.54
C LYS A 5 -1.47 2.23 -15.62
N HIS A 6 -0.73 1.57 -16.50
CA HIS A 6 -0.73 0.11 -16.59
C HIS A 6 -0.27 -0.56 -15.28
N LEU A 7 0.81 -0.07 -14.66
CA LEU A 7 1.30 -0.59 -13.39
C LEU A 7 0.30 -0.36 -12.24
N ALA A 8 -0.38 0.78 -12.22
CA ALA A 8 -1.42 1.07 -11.24
C ALA A 8 -2.64 0.14 -11.41
N MET A 9 -3.00 -0.20 -12.65
CA MET A 9 -4.03 -1.21 -12.93
C MET A 9 -3.60 -2.60 -12.44
N CYS A 10 -2.38 -3.04 -12.75
CA CYS A 10 -1.84 -4.31 -12.25
C CYS A 10 -1.81 -4.35 -10.72
N PHE A 11 -1.43 -3.23 -10.10
CA PHE A 11 -1.46 -3.08 -8.66
C PHE A 11 -2.89 -3.23 -8.11
N PHE A 12 -3.87 -2.53 -8.67
CA PHE A 12 -5.27 -2.65 -8.23
C PHE A 12 -5.82 -4.08 -8.37
N LEU A 13 -5.58 -4.73 -9.52
CA LEU A 13 -6.19 -6.01 -9.84
C LEU A 13 -5.49 -7.19 -9.18
N ASN A 14 -4.16 -7.18 -9.14
CA ASN A 14 -3.39 -8.39 -8.85
C ASN A 14 -2.61 -8.35 -7.55
N TYR A 15 -2.45 -7.19 -6.91
CA TYR A 15 -1.60 -7.03 -5.73
C TYR A 15 -1.91 -8.06 -4.63
N ASN A 16 -3.18 -8.18 -4.24
CA ASN A 16 -3.59 -9.12 -3.19
C ASN A 16 -3.38 -10.58 -3.60
N LEU A 17 -3.61 -10.90 -4.87
CA LEU A 17 -3.39 -12.24 -5.39
C LEU A 17 -1.90 -12.58 -5.42
N ALA A 18 -1.06 -11.65 -5.86
CA ALA A 18 0.39 -11.79 -5.90
C ALA A 18 0.95 -12.04 -4.49
N PHE A 19 0.50 -11.26 -3.50
CA PHE A 19 0.89 -11.47 -2.11
C PHE A 19 0.51 -12.87 -1.60
N LYS A 20 -0.75 -13.29 -1.79
CA LYS A 20 -1.22 -14.63 -1.37
C LYS A 20 -0.46 -15.76 -2.08
N ALA A 21 -0.22 -15.61 -3.38
CA ALA A 21 0.54 -16.57 -4.18
C ALA A 21 2.00 -16.67 -3.71
N THR A 22 2.63 -15.56 -3.36
CA THR A 22 3.98 -15.55 -2.76
C THR A 22 4.00 -16.26 -1.42
N VAL A 23 3.05 -16.00 -0.52
CA VAL A 23 2.96 -16.71 0.77
C VAL A 23 2.81 -18.22 0.55
N ALA A 24 1.93 -18.64 -0.37
CA ALA A 24 1.79 -20.06 -0.73
C ALA A 24 3.09 -20.64 -1.30
N ALA A 25 3.79 -19.91 -2.16
CA ALA A 25 5.08 -20.32 -2.71
C ALA A 25 6.15 -20.47 -1.61
N VAL A 26 6.21 -19.57 -0.62
CA VAL A 26 7.14 -19.66 0.50
C VAL A 26 6.91 -20.93 1.32
N ILE A 27 5.65 -21.23 1.65
CA ILE A 27 5.28 -22.43 2.38
C ILE A 27 5.69 -23.68 1.59
N LEU A 28 5.40 -23.71 0.28
CA LEU A 28 5.78 -24.82 -0.59
C LEU A 28 7.30 -24.98 -0.72
N SER A 29 8.04 -23.87 -0.81
CA SER A 29 9.50 -23.87 -0.88
C SER A 29 10.13 -24.43 0.40
N HIS A 30 9.60 -24.07 1.57
CA HIS A 30 10.05 -24.64 2.85
C HIS A 30 9.72 -26.14 2.96
N ALA A 31 8.51 -26.54 2.55
CA ALA A 31 8.13 -27.95 2.51
C ALA A 31 9.02 -28.76 1.54
N THR A 32 9.36 -28.18 0.39
CA THR A 32 10.25 -28.81 -0.60
C THR A 32 11.63 -29.07 -0.01
N LEU A 33 12.22 -28.10 0.70
CA LEU A 33 13.50 -28.31 1.38
C LEU A 33 13.41 -29.34 2.51
N TRP A 34 12.31 -29.34 3.26
CA TRP A 34 12.14 -30.25 4.39
C TRP A 34 11.98 -31.71 3.94
N PHE A 35 11.17 -31.96 2.90
CA PHE A 35 10.76 -33.31 2.52
C PHE A 35 11.47 -33.89 1.30
N LEU A 36 11.90 -33.05 0.35
CA LEU A 36 12.30 -33.51 -0.99
C LEU A 36 13.80 -33.36 -1.27
N LEU A 37 14.49 -32.46 -0.58
CA LEU A 37 15.89 -32.18 -0.87
C LEU A 37 16.86 -32.81 0.12
N PRO A 38 18.05 -33.23 -0.34
CA PRO A 38 19.12 -33.66 0.55
C PRO A 38 19.48 -32.54 1.53
N ARG A 39 19.83 -32.91 2.75
CA ARG A 39 20.26 -31.96 3.80
C ARG A 39 21.48 -31.13 3.39
N GLU A 40 22.33 -31.66 2.50
CA GLU A 40 23.53 -31.00 1.96
C GLU A 40 23.26 -30.22 0.67
N SER A 41 22.07 -29.62 0.54
CA SER A 41 21.75 -28.80 -0.61
C SER A 41 22.69 -27.60 -0.71
N SER A 42 23.15 -27.28 -1.93
CA SER A 42 24.02 -26.12 -2.15
C SER A 42 23.29 -24.81 -1.81
N LEU A 43 24.04 -23.79 -1.39
CA LEU A 43 23.49 -22.45 -1.15
C LEU A 43 22.73 -21.90 -2.36
N ASN A 44 23.25 -22.12 -3.57
CA ASN A 44 22.59 -21.68 -4.80
C ASN A 44 21.21 -22.33 -4.97
N THR A 45 21.08 -23.62 -4.65
CA THR A 45 19.80 -24.34 -4.66
C THR A 45 18.83 -23.76 -3.62
N MET A 46 19.32 -23.44 -2.41
CA MET A 46 18.49 -22.82 -1.38
C MET A 46 17.99 -21.44 -1.81
N PHE A 47 18.86 -20.58 -2.35
CA PHE A 47 18.46 -19.27 -2.89
C PHE A 47 17.46 -19.38 -4.03
N LEU A 48 17.65 -20.34 -4.94
CA LEU A 48 16.71 -20.57 -6.04
C LEU A 48 15.30 -20.88 -5.52
N ILE A 49 15.20 -21.78 -4.54
CA ILE A 49 13.92 -22.29 -4.05
C ILE A 49 13.25 -21.31 -3.07
N LEU A 50 14.01 -20.74 -2.14
CA LEU A 50 13.46 -19.91 -1.07
C LEU A 50 13.31 -18.43 -1.44
N LEU A 51 14.08 -17.93 -2.40
CA LEU A 51 14.06 -16.52 -2.81
C LEU A 51 13.58 -16.37 -4.27
N ASP A 52 14.29 -16.97 -5.23
CA ASP A 52 14.05 -16.71 -6.65
C ASP A 52 12.66 -17.19 -7.09
N VAL A 53 12.23 -18.39 -6.69
CA VAL A 53 10.91 -18.94 -7.03
C VAL A 53 9.77 -18.09 -6.44
N PRO A 54 9.71 -17.78 -5.12
CA PRO A 54 8.64 -16.92 -4.59
C PRO A 54 8.62 -15.50 -5.17
N VAL A 55 9.79 -14.93 -5.48
CA VAL A 55 9.90 -13.64 -6.17
C VAL A 55 9.36 -13.73 -7.60
N LEU A 56 9.71 -14.78 -8.34
CA LEU A 56 9.19 -15.01 -9.68
C LEU A 56 7.67 -15.18 -9.66
N VAL A 57 7.14 -15.96 -8.71
CA VAL A 57 5.69 -16.12 -8.50
C VAL A 57 5.04 -14.77 -8.23
N PHE A 58 5.62 -13.94 -7.35
CA PHE A 58 5.12 -12.59 -7.10
C PHE A 58 5.02 -11.78 -8.39
N LEU A 59 6.10 -11.71 -9.18
CA LEU A 59 6.16 -10.91 -10.40
C LEU A 59 5.18 -11.43 -11.46
N VAL A 60 5.15 -12.74 -11.70
CA VAL A 60 4.24 -13.37 -12.67
C VAL A 60 2.78 -13.07 -12.31
N VAL A 61 2.40 -13.24 -11.04
CA VAL A 61 1.03 -12.97 -10.60
C VAL A 61 0.73 -11.47 -10.57
N PHE A 62 1.69 -10.62 -10.21
CA PHE A 62 1.50 -9.16 -10.23
C PHE A 62 1.18 -8.64 -11.64
N PHE A 63 1.87 -9.14 -12.67
CA PHE A 63 1.65 -8.69 -14.06
C PHE A 63 0.53 -9.43 -14.78
N ALA A 64 0.30 -10.71 -14.47
CA ALA A 64 -0.59 -11.58 -15.23
C ALA A 64 -1.70 -12.25 -14.41
N GLY A 65 -1.87 -11.95 -13.12
CA GLY A 65 -2.85 -12.58 -12.23
C GLY A 65 -4.29 -12.55 -12.75
N GLN A 66 -4.69 -11.44 -13.37
CA GLN A 66 -5.98 -11.25 -14.03
C GLN A 66 -6.21 -12.22 -15.20
N HIS A 67 -5.13 -12.64 -15.87
CA HIS A 67 -5.18 -13.64 -16.95
C HIS A 67 -5.14 -15.07 -16.39
N LEU A 68 -4.35 -15.31 -15.33
CA LEU A 68 -4.18 -16.62 -14.71
C LEU A 68 -5.44 -17.11 -13.99
N THR A 69 -6.27 -16.20 -13.49
CA THR A 69 -7.54 -16.53 -12.81
C THR A 69 -8.69 -16.82 -13.78
N CYS A 70 -8.42 -16.90 -15.09
CA CYS A 70 -9.39 -17.23 -16.14
C CYS A 70 -10.71 -16.44 -16.04
N ARG A 71 -10.66 -15.18 -15.57
CA ARG A 71 -11.81 -14.29 -15.30
C ARG A 71 -12.74 -14.69 -14.15
N TRP A 72 -12.48 -15.77 -13.42
CA TRP A 72 -13.38 -16.21 -12.34
C TRP A 72 -13.35 -15.25 -11.13
N TRP A 73 -12.26 -14.49 -10.98
CA TRP A 73 -12.00 -13.63 -9.82
C TRP A 73 -11.63 -12.20 -10.22
N SER A 74 -11.61 -11.90 -11.52
CA SER A 74 -11.23 -10.58 -12.03
C SER A 74 -12.49 -9.76 -12.30
N PRO A 75 -12.56 -8.49 -11.86
CA PRO A 75 -13.71 -7.64 -12.14
C PRO A 75 -13.85 -7.41 -13.65
N SER A 76 -15.09 -7.27 -14.12
CA SER A 76 -15.37 -6.71 -15.44
C SER A 76 -15.06 -5.23 -15.43
N MET A 77 -14.16 -4.79 -16.30
CA MET A 77 -13.77 -3.38 -16.40
C MET A 77 -14.27 -2.78 -17.69
N TRP A 78 -14.85 -1.59 -17.59
CA TRP A 78 -15.11 -0.74 -18.73
C TRP A 78 -13.95 0.25 -18.90
N LEU A 79 -13.40 0.32 -20.10
CA LEU A 79 -12.32 1.24 -20.45
C LEU A 79 -12.71 1.93 -21.74
N ASP A 80 -12.88 3.24 -21.70
CA ASP A 80 -13.27 4.10 -22.82
C ASP A 80 -12.62 3.68 -24.16
N ARG A 81 -11.30 3.54 -24.15
CA ARG A 81 -10.48 3.25 -25.32
C ARG A 81 -10.68 1.84 -25.88
N LEU A 82 -11.13 0.89 -25.06
CA LEU A 82 -11.34 -0.51 -25.46
C LEU A 82 -12.81 -0.82 -25.74
N CYS A 83 -13.73 -0.14 -25.04
CA CYS A 83 -15.15 -0.41 -25.10
C CYS A 83 -15.89 0.50 -26.10
N ILE A 84 -15.34 1.68 -26.38
CA ILE A 84 -15.85 2.56 -27.45
C ILE A 84 -15.11 2.24 -28.74
N ASP A 85 -15.86 2.03 -29.82
CA ASP A 85 -15.29 1.83 -31.16
C ASP A 85 -14.43 3.04 -31.54
N GLN A 86 -13.12 2.82 -31.76
CA GLN A 86 -12.20 3.89 -32.09
C GLN A 86 -12.13 4.18 -33.60
N THR A 87 -12.76 3.34 -34.42
CA THR A 87 -12.63 3.33 -35.89
C THR A 87 -13.89 3.81 -36.60
N ASP A 88 -15.06 3.34 -36.19
CA ASP A 88 -16.35 3.74 -36.76
C ASP A 88 -16.86 4.99 -36.04
N VAL A 89 -16.97 6.09 -36.78
CA VAL A 89 -17.40 7.40 -36.25
C VAL A 89 -18.79 7.35 -35.62
N SER A 90 -19.73 6.60 -36.21
CA SER A 90 -21.10 6.52 -35.72
C SER A 90 -21.18 5.70 -34.43
N ARG A 91 -20.44 4.58 -34.36
CA ARG A 91 -20.33 3.76 -33.15
C ARG A 91 -19.57 4.48 -32.05
N LYS A 92 -18.52 5.23 -32.39
CA LYS A 92 -17.77 6.07 -31.46
C LYS A 92 -18.68 7.10 -30.81
N LEU A 93 -19.45 7.84 -31.62
CA LEU A 93 -20.37 8.85 -31.14
C LEU A 93 -21.42 8.23 -30.21
N ARG A 94 -22.02 7.10 -30.59
CA ARG A 94 -22.93 6.36 -29.70
C ARG A 94 -22.26 5.97 -28.38
N GLY A 95 -21.05 5.42 -28.43
CA GLY A 95 -20.32 5.04 -27.22
C GLY A 95 -19.99 6.23 -26.31
N ILE A 96 -19.69 7.41 -26.87
CA ILE A 96 -19.49 8.65 -26.09
C ILE A 96 -20.81 9.11 -25.47
N LEU A 97 -21.93 9.04 -26.20
CA LEU A 97 -23.24 9.42 -25.68
C LEU A 97 -23.74 8.51 -24.55
N GLU A 98 -23.37 7.22 -24.57
CA GLU A 98 -23.72 6.24 -23.53
C GLU A 98 -22.81 6.28 -22.31
N LEU A 99 -21.71 7.05 -22.36
CA LEU A 99 -20.71 7.11 -21.29
C LEU A 99 -21.33 7.47 -19.92
N PRO A 100 -22.21 8.49 -19.79
CA PRO A 100 -22.85 8.80 -18.51
C PRO A 100 -23.66 7.64 -17.94
N THR A 101 -24.41 6.93 -18.79
CA THR A 101 -25.20 5.76 -18.41
C THR A 101 -24.30 4.65 -17.87
N ILE A 102 -23.17 4.40 -18.52
CA ILE A 102 -22.22 3.36 -18.11
C ILE A 102 -21.58 3.71 -16.76
N VAL A 103 -21.19 4.97 -16.57
CA VAL A 103 -20.62 5.45 -15.30
C VAL A 103 -21.64 5.36 -14.17
N ALA A 104 -22.87 5.82 -14.39
CA ALA A 104 -23.96 5.75 -13.40
C ALA A 104 -24.29 4.31 -12.98
N ASN A 105 -24.22 3.36 -13.92
CA ASN A 105 -24.50 1.95 -13.66
C ASN A 105 -23.30 1.16 -13.12
N SER A 106 -22.09 1.71 -13.16
CA SER A 106 -20.89 1.03 -12.65
C SER A 106 -20.97 0.80 -11.15
N GLU A 107 -20.56 -0.38 -10.69
CA GLU A 107 -20.55 -0.72 -9.25
C GLU A 107 -19.44 0.03 -8.48
N GLN A 108 -18.30 0.25 -9.14
CA GLN A 108 -17.11 0.90 -8.59
C GLN A 108 -16.42 1.73 -9.67
N MET A 109 -15.78 2.83 -9.25
CA MET A 109 -14.95 3.66 -10.12
C MET A 109 -13.51 3.65 -9.62
N LEU A 110 -12.58 3.32 -10.52
CA LEU A 110 -11.15 3.35 -10.25
C LEU A 110 -10.53 4.63 -10.82
N VAL A 111 -10.08 5.50 -9.93
CA VAL A 111 -9.37 6.74 -10.27
C VAL A 111 -7.87 6.48 -10.20
N LEU A 112 -7.23 6.50 -11.37
CA LEU A 112 -5.77 6.49 -11.47
C LEU A 112 -5.26 7.93 -11.34
N LEU A 113 -4.87 8.29 -10.12
CA LEU A 113 -4.61 9.66 -9.73
C LEU A 113 -3.19 10.10 -10.14
N GLY A 114 -3.14 11.07 -11.04
CA GLY A 114 -1.93 11.77 -11.46
C GLY A 114 -2.17 13.28 -11.47
N GLU A 115 -1.10 14.03 -11.72
CA GLU A 115 -1.06 15.50 -11.64
C GLU A 115 -2.20 16.18 -12.45
N THR A 116 -2.50 15.69 -13.66
CA THR A 116 -3.49 16.30 -14.55
C THR A 116 -4.91 15.71 -14.43
N TYR A 117 -5.23 15.04 -13.31
CA TYR A 117 -6.54 14.39 -13.20
C TYR A 117 -7.69 15.42 -13.14
N PHE A 118 -7.58 16.39 -12.23
CA PHE A 118 -8.60 17.42 -12.01
C PHE A 118 -8.60 18.53 -13.06
N ASP A 119 -7.52 18.65 -13.84
CA ASP A 119 -7.46 19.56 -14.98
C ASP A 119 -8.38 19.15 -16.14
N ARG A 120 -8.88 17.91 -16.18
CA ARG A 120 -9.58 17.36 -17.34
C ARG A 120 -11.09 17.35 -17.12
N LEU A 121 -11.82 18.15 -17.88
CA LEU A 121 -13.27 18.34 -17.74
C LEU A 121 -14.04 17.00 -17.82
N TRP A 122 -13.70 16.14 -18.77
CA TRP A 122 -14.31 14.81 -18.91
C TRP A 122 -14.11 13.90 -17.69
N CYS A 123 -12.93 13.95 -17.06
CA CYS A 123 -12.68 13.15 -15.86
C CYS A 123 -13.48 13.67 -14.67
N SER A 124 -13.57 15.00 -14.51
CA SER A 124 -14.41 15.62 -13.49
C SER A 124 -15.89 15.34 -13.72
N PHE A 125 -16.34 15.30 -14.97
CA PHE A 125 -17.69 14.93 -15.35
C PHE A 125 -18.02 13.48 -15.00
N GLU A 126 -17.18 12.51 -15.38
CA GLU A 126 -17.33 11.10 -14.99
C GLU A 126 -17.38 10.94 -13.47
N LEU A 127 -16.49 11.64 -12.77
CA LEU A 127 -16.46 11.64 -11.32
C LEU A 127 -17.76 12.16 -10.73
N SER A 128 -18.27 13.29 -11.24
CA SER A 128 -19.52 13.94 -10.81
C SER A 128 -20.72 12.99 -10.90
N ILE A 129 -20.86 12.28 -12.01
CA ILE A 129 -21.91 11.26 -12.22
C ILE A 129 -21.73 10.14 -11.20
N PHE A 130 -20.53 9.58 -11.10
CA PHE A 130 -20.30 8.42 -10.25
C PHE A 130 -20.56 8.75 -8.77
N VAL A 131 -20.07 9.88 -8.27
CA VAL A 131 -20.23 10.23 -6.86
C VAL A 131 -21.69 10.53 -6.51
N LYS A 132 -22.47 11.14 -7.43
CA LYS A 132 -23.89 11.40 -7.20
C LYS A 132 -24.70 10.10 -7.20
N MET A 133 -24.37 9.17 -8.11
CA MET A 133 -25.13 7.92 -8.27
C MET A 133 -24.74 6.80 -7.30
N ARG A 134 -23.48 6.74 -6.86
CA ARG A 134 -22.93 5.62 -6.05
C ARG A 134 -22.31 6.06 -4.71
N GLY A 135 -22.03 7.35 -4.53
CA GLY A 135 -21.34 7.87 -3.36
C GLY A 135 -19.83 7.57 -3.32
N LEU A 136 -19.11 8.21 -2.39
CA LEU A 136 -17.65 8.10 -2.27
C LEU A 136 -17.16 6.71 -1.86
N GLN A 137 -17.98 5.90 -1.20
CA GLN A 137 -17.55 4.62 -0.63
C GLN A 137 -17.10 3.59 -1.69
N GLN A 138 -17.64 3.71 -2.90
CA GLN A 138 -17.32 2.86 -4.05
C GLN A 138 -16.25 3.45 -4.96
N LEU A 139 -15.75 4.65 -4.65
CA LEU A 139 -14.59 5.23 -5.33
C LEU A 139 -13.32 4.55 -4.82
N ARG A 140 -12.44 4.18 -5.74
CA ARG A 140 -11.14 3.58 -5.45
C ARG A 140 -10.07 4.43 -6.10
N VAL A 141 -9.12 4.92 -5.31
CA VAL A 141 -8.10 5.82 -5.82
C VAL A 141 -6.73 5.18 -5.70
N VAL A 142 -5.99 5.16 -6.80
CA VAL A 142 -4.64 4.59 -6.86
C VAL A 142 -3.67 5.64 -7.39
N PRO A 143 -2.74 6.14 -6.55
CA PRO A 143 -1.70 7.05 -6.99
C PRO A 143 -0.74 6.39 -7.98
N LEU A 144 -0.41 7.10 -9.06
CA LEU A 144 0.45 6.57 -10.12
C LEU A 144 1.90 6.27 -9.69
N TRP A 145 2.39 6.89 -8.61
CA TRP A 145 3.75 6.68 -8.10
C TRP A 145 3.90 5.39 -7.27
N MET A 146 2.80 4.85 -6.72
CA MET A 146 2.82 3.76 -5.74
C MET A 146 3.40 2.46 -6.32
N ALA A 147 2.84 2.00 -7.44
CA ALA A 147 3.25 0.73 -8.06
C ALA A 147 4.71 0.75 -8.57
N PRO A 148 5.19 1.80 -9.28
CA PRO A 148 6.60 1.93 -9.63
C PRO A 148 7.52 1.93 -8.41
N TRP A 149 7.21 2.70 -7.37
CA TRP A 149 8.02 2.74 -6.15
C TRP A 149 8.13 1.36 -5.52
N LEU A 150 7.00 0.66 -5.37
CA LEU A 150 6.95 -0.67 -4.78
C LEU A 150 7.80 -1.67 -5.58
N LEU A 151 7.61 -1.72 -6.91
CA LEU A 151 8.33 -2.66 -7.77
C LEU A 151 9.83 -2.39 -7.81
N VAL A 152 10.23 -1.12 -7.94
CA VAL A 152 11.66 -0.75 -7.91
C VAL A 152 12.26 -1.13 -6.56
N SER A 153 11.59 -0.80 -5.46
CA SER A 153 12.06 -1.13 -4.11
C SER A 153 12.19 -2.64 -3.91
N PHE A 154 11.19 -3.40 -4.36
CA PHE A 154 11.15 -4.86 -4.30
C PHE A 154 12.28 -5.49 -5.13
N LEU A 155 12.45 -5.07 -6.38
CA LEU A 155 13.49 -5.58 -7.29
C LEU A 155 14.90 -5.19 -6.82
N SER A 156 15.07 -3.97 -6.30
CA SER A 156 16.32 -3.55 -5.68
C SER A 156 16.67 -4.42 -4.48
N SER A 157 15.70 -4.68 -3.59
CA SER A 157 15.88 -5.58 -2.45
C SER A 157 16.25 -7.00 -2.89
N TYR A 158 15.58 -7.54 -3.91
CA TYR A 158 15.91 -8.84 -4.50
C TYR A 158 17.34 -8.88 -5.07
N ALA A 159 17.70 -7.91 -5.92
CA ALA A 159 19.01 -7.86 -6.58
C ALA A 159 20.15 -7.82 -5.56
N THR A 160 19.98 -7.02 -4.51
CA THR A 160 20.94 -6.93 -3.41
C THR A 160 21.15 -8.25 -2.68
N ASN A 161 20.06 -8.94 -2.32
CA ASN A 161 20.14 -10.23 -1.63
C ASN A 161 20.78 -11.30 -2.54
N ARG A 162 20.57 -11.24 -3.85
CA ARG A 162 21.26 -12.14 -4.80
C ARG A 162 22.73 -11.79 -5.01
N LEU A 163 23.09 -10.52 -5.00
CA LEU A 163 24.50 -10.11 -5.01
C LEU A 163 25.23 -10.56 -3.74
N ALA A 164 24.59 -10.42 -2.58
CA ALA A 164 25.11 -10.95 -1.31
C ALA A 164 25.29 -12.48 -1.37
N ALA A 165 24.30 -13.20 -1.92
CA ALA A 165 24.39 -14.64 -2.15
C ALA A 165 25.59 -15.02 -3.04
N ALA A 166 25.76 -14.32 -4.16
CA ALA A 166 26.87 -14.57 -5.08
C ALA A 166 28.22 -14.31 -4.41
N TYR A 167 28.32 -13.24 -3.62
CA TYR A 167 29.52 -12.96 -2.83
C TYR A 167 29.83 -14.06 -1.81
N MET A 168 28.82 -14.59 -1.11
CA MET A 168 28.98 -15.70 -0.16
C MET A 168 29.50 -16.98 -0.81
N VAL A 169 28.94 -17.33 -1.97
CA VAL A 169 29.38 -18.49 -2.75
C VAL A 169 30.82 -18.29 -3.23
N LEU A 170 31.17 -17.10 -3.74
CA LEU A 170 32.51 -16.81 -4.25
C LEU A 170 33.58 -16.77 -3.15
N SER A 171 33.22 -16.29 -1.96
CA SER A 171 34.12 -16.21 -0.81
C SER A 171 34.30 -17.53 -0.08
N ASN A 172 33.59 -18.60 -0.47
CA ASN A 172 33.57 -19.89 0.23
C ASN A 172 33.31 -19.74 1.73
N THR A 173 32.45 -18.78 2.11
CA THR A 173 32.03 -18.57 3.50
C THR A 173 30.56 -18.99 3.66
N PRO A 174 30.23 -20.30 3.52
CA PRO A 174 28.84 -20.74 3.56
C PRO A 174 28.18 -20.52 4.91
N GLU A 175 29.01 -20.28 5.92
CA GLU A 175 28.66 -20.08 7.32
C GLU A 175 28.15 -18.67 7.62
N LEU A 176 28.08 -17.79 6.62
CA LEU A 176 27.47 -16.47 6.76
C LEU A 176 28.13 -15.56 7.82
N GLY A 177 29.38 -15.86 8.21
CA GLY A 177 30.08 -15.22 9.33
C GLY A 177 29.68 -15.75 10.72
N LEU A 178 28.70 -16.65 10.82
CA LEU A 178 28.21 -17.23 12.08
C LEU A 178 29.24 -18.14 12.78
N VAL A 179 30.23 -18.67 12.05
CA VAL A 179 31.27 -19.57 12.60
C VAL A 179 32.38 -18.85 13.34
N SER A 180 32.48 -17.52 13.21
CA SER A 180 33.37 -16.73 14.09
C SER A 180 33.00 -16.81 15.58
N LEU A 181 31.85 -17.42 15.92
CA LEU A 181 31.31 -17.54 17.27
C LEU A 181 30.79 -18.96 17.53
N SER A 182 31.52 -19.98 17.09
CA SER A 182 31.29 -21.33 17.63
C SER A 182 31.27 -21.27 19.17
N TYR A 183 30.39 -22.05 19.77
CA TYR A 183 30.23 -22.18 21.22
C TYR A 183 31.59 -22.48 21.85
N ASP A 184 32.26 -21.43 22.32
CA ASP A 184 33.52 -21.59 23.02
C ASP A 184 33.17 -22.16 24.40
N SER A 185 33.69 -23.36 24.68
CA SER A 185 33.50 -24.04 25.97
C SER A 185 33.90 -23.18 27.18
N ALA A 186 34.73 -22.15 26.98
CA ALA A 186 35.06 -21.13 27.98
C ALA A 186 33.91 -20.13 28.26
N ALA A 187 33.11 -19.77 27.25
CA ALA A 187 31.93 -18.91 27.38
C ALA A 187 30.74 -19.63 28.02
N ALA A 188 30.70 -20.98 27.96
CA ALA A 188 29.76 -21.81 28.69
C ALA A 188 29.79 -21.59 30.22
N ALA A 189 30.91 -21.12 30.76
CA ALA A 189 31.05 -20.83 32.19
C ALA A 189 30.30 -19.57 32.64
N ASN A 190 29.95 -18.65 31.73
CA ASN A 190 29.22 -17.44 32.04
C ASN A 190 28.11 -17.16 30.99
N PRO A 191 26.86 -17.58 31.25
CA PRO A 191 25.72 -17.38 30.36
C PRO A 191 25.49 -15.91 29.95
N LEU A 192 25.81 -14.96 30.84
CA LEU A 192 25.69 -13.53 30.55
C LEU A 192 26.69 -13.11 29.46
N ALA A 193 27.97 -13.44 29.63
CA ALA A 193 29.02 -13.07 28.67
C ALA A 193 28.77 -13.70 27.28
N TYR A 194 28.28 -14.95 27.24
CA TYR A 194 27.90 -15.61 26.00
C TYR A 194 26.75 -14.89 25.29
N GLY A 195 25.67 -14.60 26.00
CA GLY A 195 24.53 -13.88 25.43
C GLY A 195 24.86 -12.44 25.04
N GLU A 196 25.78 -11.77 25.73
CA GLU A 196 26.29 -10.44 25.36
C GLU A 196 27.03 -10.51 24.02
N SER A 197 27.92 -11.49 23.84
CA SER A 197 28.64 -11.69 22.59
C SER A 197 27.68 -11.94 21.41
N ARG A 198 26.65 -12.79 21.60
CA ARG A 198 25.60 -13.03 20.60
C ARG A 198 24.83 -11.75 20.25
N MET A 199 24.39 -10.99 21.24
CA MET A 199 23.65 -9.75 21.02
C MET A 199 24.52 -8.69 20.30
N LEU A 200 25.78 -8.55 20.70
CA LEU A 200 26.72 -7.62 20.07
C LEU A 200 26.96 -7.96 18.60
N LEU A 201 26.97 -9.24 18.22
CA LEU A 201 27.09 -9.64 16.81
C LEU A 201 25.97 -9.04 15.95
N TYR A 202 24.72 -9.12 16.41
CA TYR A 202 23.60 -8.51 15.69
C TYR A 202 23.81 -7.01 15.54
N LEU A 203 24.20 -6.33 16.63
CA LEU A 203 24.43 -4.88 16.63
C LEU A 203 25.59 -4.47 15.69
N PHE A 204 26.71 -5.18 15.72
CA PHE A 204 27.87 -4.89 14.86
C PHE A 204 27.59 -5.10 13.37
N ASN A 205 26.66 -6.00 13.03
CA ASN A 205 26.28 -6.25 11.64
C ASN A 205 25.32 -5.20 11.07
N VAL A 206 24.64 -4.40 11.91
CA VAL A 206 23.65 -3.42 11.44
C VAL A 206 24.19 -2.44 10.40
N PRO A 207 25.35 -1.77 10.60
CA PRO A 207 25.88 -0.82 9.62
C PRO A 207 26.14 -1.48 8.26
N SER A 208 26.69 -2.70 8.26
CA SER A 208 26.93 -3.46 7.04
C SER A 208 25.62 -3.89 6.37
N ILE A 209 24.63 -4.36 7.14
CA ILE A 209 23.31 -4.70 6.61
C ILE A 209 22.65 -3.45 6.00
N ALA A 210 22.69 -2.31 6.67
CA ALA A 210 22.15 -1.05 6.15
C ALA A 210 22.88 -0.61 4.86
N LEU A 211 24.21 -0.70 4.84
CA LEU A 211 25.02 -0.30 3.69
C LEU A 211 24.80 -1.19 2.47
N PHE A 212 24.74 -2.52 2.66
CA PHE A 212 24.59 -3.44 1.53
C PHE A 212 23.12 -3.64 1.18
N SER A 213 22.26 -3.94 2.15
CA SER A 213 20.85 -4.32 1.94
C SER A 213 19.93 -3.14 1.67
N ALA A 214 20.04 -2.07 2.46
CA ALA A 214 19.11 -0.94 2.39
C ALA A 214 19.53 0.14 1.38
N LEU A 215 20.81 0.22 1.00
CA LEU A 215 21.31 1.28 0.11
C LEU A 215 20.59 1.35 -1.24
N PRO A 216 20.36 0.25 -1.99
CA PRO A 216 19.66 0.33 -3.27
C PRO A 216 18.21 0.82 -3.13
N PHE A 217 17.55 0.44 -2.03
CA PHE A 217 16.24 0.98 -1.67
C PHE A 217 16.29 2.48 -1.36
N ILE A 218 17.28 2.93 -0.57
CA ILE A 218 17.47 4.34 -0.25
C ILE A 218 17.70 5.14 -1.54
N LEU A 219 18.53 4.64 -2.46
CA LEU A 219 18.78 5.26 -3.76
C LEU A 219 17.52 5.39 -4.61
N ALA A 220 16.67 4.37 -4.66
CA ALA A 220 15.37 4.45 -5.32
C ALA A 220 14.43 5.47 -4.63
N SER A 221 14.46 5.51 -3.29
CA SER A 221 13.60 6.37 -2.48
C SER A 221 13.98 7.86 -2.56
N ILE A 222 15.27 8.18 -2.74
CA ILE A 222 15.77 9.57 -2.90
C ILE A 222 15.10 10.29 -4.09
N ARG A 223 14.69 9.55 -5.13
CA ARG A 223 13.99 10.13 -6.29
C ARG A 223 12.47 10.07 -6.14
N THR A 224 11.96 8.95 -5.66
CA THR A 224 10.51 8.68 -5.63
C THR A 224 9.80 9.41 -4.49
N PHE A 225 10.41 9.57 -3.32
CA PHE A 225 9.77 10.24 -2.18
C PHE A 225 9.63 11.75 -2.36
N PRO A 226 10.63 12.50 -2.86
CA PRO A 226 10.41 13.91 -3.20
C PRO A 226 9.31 14.07 -4.24
N GLN A 227 9.26 13.22 -5.27
CA GLN A 227 8.20 13.24 -6.26
C GLN A 227 6.83 12.96 -5.61
N LYS A 228 6.71 11.92 -4.77
CA LYS A 228 5.49 11.63 -4.00
C LYS A 228 5.00 12.87 -3.24
N LEU A 229 5.90 13.54 -2.52
CA LEU A 229 5.55 14.71 -1.71
C LEU A 229 5.06 15.86 -2.60
N MET A 230 5.75 16.13 -3.71
CA MET A 230 5.37 17.16 -4.67
C MET A 230 4.02 16.84 -5.34
N ASP A 231 3.81 15.61 -5.78
CA ASP A 231 2.58 15.17 -6.45
C ASP A 231 1.38 15.23 -5.51
N HIS A 232 1.57 14.82 -4.25
CA HIS A 232 0.52 14.84 -3.24
C HIS A 232 0.13 16.28 -2.87
N ASP A 233 1.11 17.15 -2.67
CA ASP A 233 0.90 18.58 -2.38
C ASP A 233 0.26 19.31 -3.57
N ALA A 234 0.71 19.04 -4.81
CA ALA A 234 0.08 19.56 -6.02
C ALA A 234 -1.39 19.12 -6.13
N MET A 235 -1.66 17.82 -5.98
CA MET A 235 -3.01 17.26 -5.98
C MET A 235 -3.92 17.94 -4.94
N LEU A 236 -3.47 18.09 -3.69
CA LEU A 236 -4.29 18.72 -2.65
C LEU A 236 -4.59 20.19 -2.96
N ARG A 237 -3.64 20.92 -3.56
CA ARG A 237 -3.84 22.30 -4.02
C ARG A 237 -4.80 22.38 -5.20
N ASP A 238 -4.68 21.48 -6.17
CA ASP A 238 -5.56 21.45 -7.35
C ASP A 238 -7.01 21.20 -6.94
N MET A 239 -7.21 20.37 -5.91
CA MET A 239 -8.53 20.14 -5.32
C MET A 239 -9.06 21.35 -4.54
N GLU A 240 -8.21 22.00 -3.74
CA GLU A 240 -8.57 23.19 -2.97
C GLU A 240 -8.99 24.37 -3.87
N CYS A 241 -8.27 24.55 -4.98
CA CYS A 241 -8.55 25.58 -5.97
C CYS A 241 -9.47 25.09 -7.10
N PHE A 242 -10.06 23.90 -6.98
CA PHE A 242 -10.80 23.27 -8.06
C PHE A 242 -11.96 24.15 -8.53
N ASN A 243 -12.09 24.30 -9.85
CA ASN A 243 -13.25 24.92 -10.48
C ASN A 243 -13.49 24.23 -11.82
N ILE A 244 -14.63 23.56 -11.95
CA ILE A 244 -14.99 22.81 -13.16
C ILE A 244 -14.97 23.68 -14.41
N ARG A 245 -15.32 24.97 -14.30
CA ARG A 245 -15.34 25.93 -15.42
C ARG A 245 -13.94 26.19 -15.98
N LEU A 246 -12.90 26.02 -15.17
CA LEU A 246 -11.50 26.19 -15.57
C LEU A 246 -10.87 24.89 -16.09
N ALA A 247 -11.56 23.75 -15.95
CA ALA A 247 -11.04 22.47 -16.42
C ALA A 247 -10.92 22.46 -17.95
N GLN A 248 -9.84 21.88 -18.45
CA GLN A 248 -9.52 21.74 -19.86
C GLN A 248 -10.48 20.73 -20.50
N CYS A 249 -11.12 21.14 -21.59
CA CYS A 249 -11.94 20.26 -22.41
C CYS A 249 -11.16 19.85 -23.68
N SER A 250 -11.14 18.55 -23.98
CA SER A 250 -10.51 18.04 -25.20
C SER A 250 -11.25 18.48 -26.46
N VAL A 251 -12.56 18.67 -26.36
CA VAL A 251 -13.45 19.16 -27.41
C VAL A 251 -14.30 20.27 -26.82
N GLU A 252 -13.89 21.51 -27.03
CA GLU A 252 -14.50 22.67 -26.38
C GLU A 252 -16.00 22.83 -26.65
N ALA A 253 -16.49 22.31 -27.79
CA ALA A 253 -17.91 22.28 -28.11
C ALA A 253 -18.76 21.45 -27.13
N ASP A 254 -18.15 20.52 -26.39
CA ASP A 254 -18.85 19.69 -25.41
C ASP A 254 -18.96 20.36 -24.03
N ARG A 255 -18.21 21.45 -23.78
CA ARG A 255 -18.15 22.10 -22.46
C ARG A 255 -19.53 22.46 -21.92
N SER A 256 -20.31 23.22 -22.69
CA SER A 256 -21.61 23.72 -22.22
C SER A 256 -22.55 22.57 -21.86
N ARG A 257 -22.53 21.49 -22.65
CA ARG A 257 -23.34 20.29 -22.40
C ARG A 257 -22.88 19.54 -21.16
N ILE A 258 -21.57 19.46 -20.92
CA ILE A 258 -21.01 18.83 -19.71
C ILE A 258 -21.38 19.64 -18.47
N GLU A 259 -21.15 20.95 -18.50
CA GLU A 259 -21.48 21.86 -17.39
C GLU A 259 -22.98 21.85 -17.09
N GLU A 260 -23.84 21.81 -18.12
CA GLU A 260 -25.29 21.63 -17.95
C GLU A 260 -25.63 20.33 -17.22
N HIS A 261 -25.08 19.18 -17.63
CA HIS A 261 -25.34 17.91 -16.95
C HIS A 261 -24.80 17.89 -15.51
N VAL A 262 -23.63 18.48 -15.25
CA VAL A 262 -23.11 18.58 -13.87
C VAL A 262 -24.05 19.43 -13.03
N ALA A 263 -24.50 20.58 -13.54
CA ALA A 263 -25.44 21.42 -12.81
C ALA A 263 -26.79 20.71 -12.56
N GLU A 264 -27.27 19.90 -13.50
CA GLU A 264 -28.47 19.07 -13.31
C GLU A 264 -28.26 17.99 -12.23
N LEU A 265 -27.09 17.35 -12.17
CA LEU A 265 -26.79 16.35 -11.14
C LEU A 265 -26.75 16.93 -9.72
N PHE A 266 -26.41 18.21 -9.57
CA PHE A 266 -26.27 18.89 -8.29
C PHE A 266 -27.36 19.95 -8.07
N ASP A 267 -28.50 19.84 -8.76
CA ASP A 267 -29.65 20.74 -8.60
C ASP A 267 -30.46 20.48 -7.32
N GLY A 268 -30.17 19.38 -6.61
CA GLY A 268 -30.84 18.97 -5.37
C GLY A 268 -32.26 18.44 -5.57
N PHE A 269 -32.72 18.29 -6.82
CA PHE A 269 -34.11 17.95 -7.14
C PHE A 269 -34.41 16.46 -6.91
N GLU A 270 -33.39 15.62 -7.05
CA GLU A 270 -33.48 14.16 -6.90
C GLU A 270 -32.93 13.66 -5.54
N ASP A 271 -32.43 14.56 -4.69
CA ASP A 271 -32.04 14.20 -3.32
C ASP A 271 -33.31 13.92 -2.48
N PRO A 272 -33.32 12.85 -1.66
CA PRO A 272 -34.51 12.51 -0.88
C PRO A 272 -34.90 13.68 0.02
N VAL A 273 -36.14 14.17 -0.14
CA VAL A 273 -36.68 15.24 0.69
C VAL A 273 -36.60 14.77 2.15
N LEU A 274 -35.83 15.50 2.97
CA LEU A 274 -35.84 15.36 4.43
C LEU A 274 -37.29 15.52 4.91
N ALA A 275 -37.96 14.40 5.17
CA ALA A 275 -39.28 14.39 5.77
C ALA A 275 -39.11 14.85 7.23
N VAL A 276 -39.25 16.16 7.46
CA VAL A 276 -39.40 16.69 8.80
C VAL A 276 -40.75 16.21 9.31
N PRO A 277 -40.82 15.39 10.39
CA PRO A 277 -42.10 15.02 10.96
C PRO A 277 -42.74 16.28 11.53
N VAL A 278 -43.71 16.83 10.80
CA VAL A 278 -44.58 17.86 11.34
C VAL A 278 -45.55 17.14 12.28
N GLU A 279 -45.39 17.33 13.59
CA GLU A 279 -46.39 16.94 14.59
C GLU A 279 -47.66 17.78 14.38
N CYS A 280 -48.47 17.41 13.39
CA CYS A 280 -49.85 17.85 13.31
C CYS A 280 -50.68 16.89 14.13
N ALA A 281 -51.11 17.36 15.31
CA ALA A 281 -52.10 16.68 16.12
C ALA A 281 -53.37 16.39 15.30
N ASP A 282 -53.88 15.18 15.46
CA ASP A 282 -55.21 14.69 15.09
C ASP A 282 -55.54 14.59 13.60
N ARG A 283 -55.08 13.50 12.97
CA ARG A 283 -55.85 12.71 11.98
C ARG A 283 -55.27 11.30 11.81
N PRO A 284 -56.11 10.26 11.62
CA PRO A 284 -55.63 8.89 11.45
C PRO A 284 -54.89 8.76 10.12
N VAL A 285 -53.65 8.26 10.20
CA VAL A 285 -52.75 8.00 9.08
C VAL A 285 -53.36 6.87 8.23
N ALA A 286 -53.85 7.23 7.04
CA ALA A 286 -54.03 6.26 5.97
C ALA A 286 -52.66 5.97 5.35
N ASP A 287 -52.42 4.69 5.02
CA ASP A 287 -51.20 4.20 4.38
C ASP A 287 -50.77 5.12 3.23
N VAL A 288 -49.67 5.85 3.42
CA VAL A 288 -49.02 6.62 2.37
C VAL A 288 -48.21 5.63 1.56
N GLU A 289 -48.77 5.21 0.42
CA GLU A 289 -48.03 4.53 -0.65
C GLU A 289 -46.73 5.30 -0.94
N GLU A 290 -45.64 4.55 -1.17
CA GLU A 290 -44.33 5.07 -1.59
C GLU A 290 -44.53 6.22 -2.59
N SER A 291 -44.20 7.45 -2.17
CA SER A 291 -44.37 8.64 -2.98
C SER A 291 -43.62 8.45 -4.29
N GLU A 292 -44.35 8.29 -5.39
CA GLU A 292 -43.81 8.30 -6.75
C GLU A 292 -42.90 9.54 -6.89
N THR A 293 -41.61 9.32 -7.15
CA THR A 293 -40.70 10.40 -7.53
C THR A 293 -41.18 10.97 -8.86
N VAL A 294 -41.85 12.13 -8.82
CA VAL A 294 -42.33 12.83 -10.00
C VAL A 294 -41.13 13.37 -10.78
N TYR A 295 -40.75 12.69 -11.86
CA TYR A 295 -39.71 13.16 -12.78
C TYR A 295 -40.23 14.32 -13.63
N LEU A 296 -39.85 15.55 -13.30
CA LEU A 296 -40.10 16.73 -14.13
C LEU A 296 -39.12 16.79 -15.30
N SER A 297 -39.62 17.09 -16.51
CA SER A 297 -38.79 17.34 -17.69
C SER A 297 -37.94 18.60 -17.51
N ALA A 298 -36.79 18.70 -18.20
CA ALA A 298 -35.89 19.87 -18.11
C ALA A 298 -36.60 21.21 -18.39
N SER A 299 -37.57 21.22 -19.32
CA SER A 299 -38.41 22.39 -19.61
C SER A 299 -39.38 22.75 -18.49
N ALA A 300 -39.86 21.77 -17.72
CA ALA A 300 -40.71 22.01 -16.55
C ALA A 300 -39.88 22.46 -15.34
N ARG A 301 -38.67 21.89 -15.16
CA ARG A 301 -37.73 22.32 -14.11
C ARG A 301 -37.35 23.80 -14.24
N SER A 302 -37.10 24.28 -15.46
CA SER A 302 -36.75 25.69 -15.69
C SER A 302 -37.89 26.67 -15.38
N VAL A 303 -39.14 26.26 -15.55
CA VAL A 303 -40.34 27.06 -15.25
C VAL A 303 -40.62 27.10 -13.75
N VAL A 304 -40.33 26.01 -13.04
CA VAL A 304 -40.58 25.88 -11.60
C VAL A 304 -39.45 26.51 -10.76
N ARG A 305 -38.22 26.55 -11.29
CA ARG A 305 -37.01 27.11 -10.65
C ARG A 305 -37.20 28.46 -9.95
N PRO A 306 -37.81 29.49 -10.58
CA PRO A 306 -38.00 30.81 -9.96
C PRO A 306 -38.90 30.80 -8.72
N PHE A 307 -39.69 29.74 -8.55
CA PHE A 307 -40.69 29.60 -7.49
C PHE A 307 -40.26 28.57 -6.43
N THR A 308 -39.07 28.00 -6.58
CA THR A 308 -38.50 27.00 -5.66
C THR A 308 -37.25 27.52 -4.97
N THR A 309 -36.88 26.93 -3.84
CA THR A 309 -35.58 27.13 -3.17
C THR A 309 -34.41 26.38 -3.83
N TYR A 310 -34.61 25.77 -5.01
CA TYR A 310 -33.57 25.04 -5.73
C TYR A 310 -32.52 25.98 -6.35
N LEU A 311 -31.29 25.50 -6.40
CA LEU A 311 -30.12 26.27 -6.83
C LEU A 311 -30.20 26.67 -8.32
N GLY A 312 -29.65 27.85 -8.62
CA GLY A 312 -29.40 28.30 -9.99
C GLY A 312 -28.27 27.50 -10.65
N HIS A 313 -28.15 27.56 -11.98
CA HIS A 313 -27.13 26.80 -12.73
C HIS A 313 -25.70 27.02 -12.20
N GLU A 314 -25.32 28.28 -11.98
CA GLU A 314 -23.99 28.61 -11.44
C GLU A 314 -23.81 28.10 -10.00
N GLU A 315 -24.86 28.17 -9.19
CA GLU A 315 -24.84 27.69 -7.81
C GLU A 315 -24.72 26.16 -7.75
N CYS A 316 -25.35 25.42 -8.67
CA CYS A 316 -25.17 23.96 -8.78
C CYS A 316 -23.73 23.59 -9.14
N LEU A 317 -23.11 24.34 -10.07
CA LEU A 317 -21.70 24.13 -10.41
C LEU A 317 -20.79 24.46 -9.22
N ASP A 318 -21.14 25.45 -8.42
CA ASP A 318 -20.41 25.80 -7.20
C ASP A 318 -20.58 24.73 -6.12
N GLU A 319 -21.76 24.10 -6.00
CA GLU A 319 -21.98 22.95 -5.13
C GLU A 319 -21.03 21.79 -5.51
N PHE A 320 -20.93 21.45 -6.80
CA PHE A 320 -19.98 20.42 -7.24
C PHE A 320 -18.52 20.81 -6.97
N ASN A 321 -18.16 22.09 -7.15
CA ASN A 321 -16.83 22.56 -6.84
C ASN A 321 -16.54 22.40 -5.34
N ASP A 322 -17.47 22.79 -4.47
CA ASP A 322 -17.34 22.67 -3.03
C ASP A 322 -17.30 21.19 -2.59
N TYR A 323 -18.04 20.32 -3.26
CA TYR A 323 -17.96 18.88 -3.06
C TYR A 323 -16.55 18.34 -3.34
N VAL A 324 -15.91 18.78 -4.42
CA VAL A 324 -14.52 18.39 -4.75
C VAL A 324 -13.53 18.99 -3.75
N ARG A 325 -13.69 20.26 -3.39
CA ARG A 325 -12.81 20.98 -2.45
C ARG A 325 -12.84 20.42 -1.02
N HIS A 326 -13.98 19.88 -0.61
CA HIS A 326 -14.20 19.40 0.76
C HIS A 326 -14.41 17.89 0.82
N SER A 327 -15.62 17.40 0.53
CA SER A 327 -16.02 16.00 0.73
C SER A 327 -15.09 14.99 0.06
N LEU A 328 -14.74 15.24 -1.21
CA LEU A 328 -13.83 14.37 -1.96
C LEU A 328 -12.39 14.48 -1.44
N ARG A 329 -11.94 15.69 -1.13
CA ARG A 329 -10.58 15.96 -0.62
C ARG A 329 -10.37 15.27 0.72
N ASP A 330 -11.34 15.39 1.63
CA ASP A 330 -11.28 14.77 2.95
C ASP A 330 -11.26 13.24 2.85
N MET A 331 -12.08 12.65 1.96
CA MET A 331 -12.05 11.21 1.70
C MET A 331 -10.69 10.76 1.14
N LEU A 332 -10.09 11.52 0.22
CA LEU A 332 -8.76 11.19 -0.31
C LEU A 332 -7.67 11.28 0.74
N VAL A 333 -7.72 12.30 1.62
CA VAL A 333 -6.79 12.43 2.76
C VAL A 333 -7.00 11.28 3.75
N GLU A 334 -8.24 10.84 3.97
CA GLU A 334 -8.54 9.68 4.82
C GLU A 334 -8.01 8.36 4.21
N ASP A 335 -8.19 8.13 2.90
CA ASP A 335 -7.80 6.88 2.24
C ASP A 335 -6.29 6.77 1.97
N LEU A 336 -5.69 7.85 1.47
CA LEU A 336 -4.26 7.91 1.14
C LEU A 336 -3.39 8.25 2.37
N GLY A 337 -3.99 8.91 3.37
CA GLY A 337 -3.30 9.56 4.46
C GLY A 337 -2.63 10.88 4.03
N VAL A 338 -2.01 11.56 5.00
CA VAL A 338 -1.21 12.76 4.75
C VAL A 338 0.00 12.47 3.84
N GLU A 339 0.64 13.51 3.30
CA GLU A 339 1.80 13.41 2.41
C GLU A 339 2.94 12.51 2.93
N THR A 340 3.11 12.40 4.25
CA THR A 340 4.13 11.57 4.91
C THR A 340 3.63 10.17 5.31
N HIS A 341 2.39 9.84 5.00
CA HIS A 341 1.78 8.54 5.30
C HIS A 341 2.18 7.47 4.28
N LEU A 342 2.41 6.25 4.77
CA LEU A 342 2.56 5.03 4.00
C LEU A 342 1.89 3.91 4.78
N SER A 343 1.00 3.15 4.13
CA SER A 343 0.37 1.98 4.75
C SER A 343 1.43 0.95 5.18
N TRP A 344 1.26 0.40 6.39
CA TRP A 344 2.09 -0.67 6.93
C TRP A 344 2.21 -1.85 5.96
N SER A 345 1.11 -2.23 5.30
CA SER A 345 1.11 -3.36 4.37
C SER A 345 1.99 -3.16 3.14
N HIS A 346 2.05 -1.93 2.63
CA HIS A 346 2.93 -1.60 1.51
C HIS A 346 4.39 -1.64 1.95
N CYS A 347 4.67 -1.18 3.19
CA CYS A 347 6.00 -1.24 3.78
C CYS A 347 6.47 -2.69 4.01
N VAL A 348 5.61 -3.57 4.52
CA VAL A 348 5.92 -5.00 4.70
C VAL A 348 6.22 -5.68 3.36
N LEU A 349 5.48 -5.34 2.29
CA LEU A 349 5.70 -5.96 1.00
C LEU A 349 7.11 -5.71 0.46
N PHE A 350 7.65 -4.51 0.66
CA PHE A 350 9.04 -4.20 0.30
C PHE A 350 10.05 -5.10 1.05
N THR A 351 9.73 -5.51 2.29
CA THR A 351 10.63 -6.36 3.08
C THR A 351 10.68 -7.80 2.60
N ILE A 352 9.72 -8.27 1.78
CA ILE A 352 9.60 -9.68 1.38
C ILE A 352 10.93 -10.27 0.89
N PRO A 353 11.67 -9.71 -0.08
CA PRO A 353 12.92 -10.31 -0.52
C PRO A 353 13.97 -10.45 0.60
N VAL A 354 13.98 -9.53 1.57
CA VAL A 354 14.84 -9.63 2.76
C VAL A 354 14.40 -10.80 3.66
N LEU A 355 13.09 -10.97 3.89
CA LEU A 355 12.55 -12.08 4.67
C LEU A 355 12.86 -13.43 4.03
N LEU A 356 12.74 -13.51 2.70
CA LEU A 356 13.07 -14.69 1.91
C LEU A 356 14.58 -15.00 1.96
N ALA A 357 15.43 -13.98 1.89
CA ALA A 357 16.87 -14.17 2.08
C ALA A 357 17.20 -14.64 3.51
N GLY A 358 16.54 -14.09 4.53
CA GLY A 358 16.65 -14.57 5.91
C GLY A 358 16.22 -16.05 6.07
N SER A 359 15.23 -16.49 5.28
CA SER A 359 14.86 -17.91 5.22
C SER A 359 16.02 -18.77 4.71
N VAL A 360 16.74 -18.32 3.68
CA VAL A 360 17.93 -19.03 3.19
C VAL A 360 18.99 -19.17 4.28
N GLN A 361 19.22 -18.10 5.05
CA GLN A 361 20.17 -18.12 6.17
C GLN A 361 19.76 -19.15 7.24
N LEU A 362 18.47 -19.18 7.59
CA LEU A 362 17.91 -20.15 8.53
C LEU A 362 18.19 -21.60 8.10
N TRP A 363 18.05 -21.92 6.81
CA TRP A 363 18.33 -23.26 6.29
C TRP A 363 19.83 -23.56 6.17
N ALA A 364 20.62 -22.59 5.71
CA ALA A 364 22.07 -22.73 5.55
C ALA A 364 22.78 -22.97 6.88
N SER A 365 22.30 -22.36 7.97
CA SER A 365 22.91 -22.45 9.29
C SER A 365 22.40 -23.60 10.15
N TRP A 366 21.40 -24.35 9.68
CA TRP A 366 20.85 -25.49 10.43
C TRP A 366 21.91 -26.54 10.84
N PRO A 367 22.87 -26.96 9.98
CA PRO A 367 23.90 -27.91 10.40
C PRO A 367 24.75 -27.45 11.57
N LEU A 368 24.79 -26.14 11.85
CA LEU A 368 25.60 -25.52 12.89
C LEU A 368 24.83 -25.22 14.17
N HIS A 369 23.55 -25.57 14.27
CA HIS A 369 22.71 -25.16 15.40
C HIS A 369 23.27 -25.55 16.78
N GLU A 370 23.89 -26.73 16.92
CA GLU A 370 24.55 -27.14 18.17
C GLU A 370 25.77 -26.26 18.48
N ASN A 371 26.58 -25.95 17.48
CA ASN A 371 27.72 -25.02 17.60
C ASN A 371 27.28 -23.59 17.91
N LEU A 372 26.04 -23.23 17.58
CA LEU A 372 25.43 -21.95 17.92
C LEU A 372 24.81 -21.95 19.34
N GLY A 373 24.91 -23.04 20.09
CA GLY A 373 24.44 -23.14 21.48
C GLY A 373 22.98 -23.56 21.63
N TYR A 374 22.28 -23.93 20.55
CA TYR A 374 20.90 -24.40 20.64
C TYR A 374 20.85 -25.84 21.16
N ALA A 375 19.95 -26.11 22.12
CA ALA A 375 19.79 -27.42 22.74
C ALA A 375 19.06 -28.43 21.83
N SER A 376 18.35 -27.96 20.80
CA SER A 376 17.71 -28.84 19.82
C SER A 376 17.43 -28.11 18.50
N THR A 377 17.29 -28.90 17.43
CA THR A 377 16.83 -28.41 16.13
C THR A 377 15.48 -27.67 16.23
N LYS A 378 14.53 -28.16 17.06
CA LYS A 378 13.23 -27.50 17.23
C LYS A 378 13.39 -26.09 17.81
N GLN A 379 14.22 -25.94 18.84
CA GLN A 379 14.50 -24.65 19.46
C GLN A 379 15.11 -23.66 18.47
N TYR A 380 16.08 -24.12 17.67
CA TYR A 380 16.70 -23.32 16.60
C TYR A 380 15.67 -22.80 15.59
N PHE A 381 14.86 -23.69 15.00
CA PHE A 381 13.87 -23.30 14.00
C PHE A 381 12.81 -22.35 14.57
N ILE A 382 12.35 -22.57 15.83
CA ILE A 382 11.38 -21.67 16.46
C ILE A 382 11.98 -20.27 16.68
N ALA A 383 13.20 -20.19 17.23
CA ALA A 383 13.87 -18.92 17.46
C ALA A 383 14.16 -18.17 16.15
N ALA A 384 14.76 -18.86 15.18
CA ALA A 384 15.10 -18.28 13.89
C ALA A 384 13.85 -17.86 13.09
N ALA A 385 12.78 -18.67 13.09
CA ALA A 385 11.52 -18.30 12.43
C ALA A 385 10.83 -17.12 13.11
N THR A 386 10.90 -17.02 14.45
CA THR A 386 10.36 -15.87 15.20
C THR A 386 11.07 -14.58 14.76
N VAL A 387 12.40 -14.60 14.71
CA VAL A 387 13.19 -13.45 14.25
C VAL A 387 12.89 -13.11 12.79
N ALA A 388 12.90 -14.11 11.91
CA ALA A 388 12.76 -13.90 10.46
C ALA A 388 11.34 -13.51 10.03
N PHE A 389 10.28 -14.05 10.62
CA PHE A 389 8.90 -13.87 10.14
C PHE A 389 8.03 -13.01 11.04
N LEU A 390 8.44 -12.72 12.28
CA LEU A 390 7.68 -11.85 13.19
C LEU A 390 8.41 -10.53 13.44
N ASP A 391 9.67 -10.57 13.86
CA ASP A 391 10.41 -9.35 14.19
C ASP A 391 10.88 -8.57 12.95
N ALA A 392 11.51 -9.24 11.98
CA ALA A 392 12.03 -8.58 10.78
C ALA A 392 10.98 -7.77 9.99
N PRO A 393 9.77 -8.28 9.68
CA PRO A 393 8.76 -7.50 8.97
C PRO A 393 8.34 -6.26 9.75
N VAL A 394 8.18 -6.36 11.07
CA VAL A 394 7.73 -5.27 11.94
C VAL A 394 8.82 -4.20 12.07
N SER A 395 10.08 -4.61 12.15
CA SER A 395 11.23 -3.72 12.28
C SER A 395 11.61 -3.02 10.97
N PHE A 396 11.71 -3.77 9.87
CA PHE A 396 12.10 -3.19 8.58
C PHE A 396 10.98 -2.42 7.89
N ALA A 397 9.70 -2.69 8.19
CA ALA A 397 8.59 -1.89 7.67
C ALA A 397 8.64 -0.43 8.17
N CYS A 398 9.35 -0.13 9.26
CA CYS A 398 9.52 1.24 9.74
C CYS A 398 10.47 2.09 8.88
N VAL A 399 11.33 1.47 8.05
CA VAL A 399 12.35 2.21 7.28
C VAL A 399 11.74 3.17 6.25
N PRO A 400 10.79 2.76 5.37
CA PRO A 400 10.18 3.67 4.41
C PRO A 400 9.51 4.92 5.01
N PRO A 401 8.61 4.83 6.03
CA PRO A 401 7.97 6.02 6.60
C PRO A 401 8.96 6.93 7.35
N CYS A 402 9.98 6.37 8.03
CA CYS A 402 11.06 7.16 8.62
C CYS A 402 11.81 7.97 7.56
N LEU A 403 12.19 7.32 6.45
CA LEU A 403 12.87 7.98 5.34
C LEU A 403 11.97 9.02 4.66
N LEU A 404 10.67 8.74 4.49
CA LEU A 404 9.72 9.69 3.91
C LEU A 404 9.54 10.95 4.76
N ARG A 405 9.40 10.80 6.09
CA ARG A 405 9.31 11.93 7.02
C ARG A 405 10.61 12.75 7.03
N PHE A 406 11.76 12.09 7.02
CA PHE A 406 13.05 12.76 6.88
C PHE A 406 13.17 13.52 5.54
N THR A 407 12.67 12.89 4.47
CA THR A 407 12.63 13.51 3.13
C THR A 407 11.78 14.76 3.14
N ALA A 408 10.59 14.75 3.75
CA ALA A 408 9.73 15.92 3.87
C ALA A 408 10.43 17.08 4.57
N CYS A 409 11.07 16.82 5.73
CA CYS A 409 11.84 17.82 6.46
C CYS A 409 13.00 18.39 5.63
N THR A 410 13.69 17.53 4.88
CA THR A 410 14.84 17.93 4.06
C THR A 410 14.40 18.76 2.85
N VAL A 411 13.34 18.35 2.15
CA VAL A 411 12.79 19.07 1.00
C VAL A 411 12.28 20.46 1.42
N ALA A 412 11.66 20.58 2.59
CA ALA A 412 11.18 21.87 3.11
C ALA A 412 12.32 22.86 3.43
N LYS A 413 13.54 22.38 3.70
CA LYS A 413 14.68 23.19 4.16
C LYS A 413 15.79 23.36 3.12
N THR A 414 15.73 22.63 2.00
CA THR A 414 16.83 22.60 1.03
C THR A 414 16.33 22.65 -0.41
N ALA A 415 17.04 23.42 -1.25
CA ALA A 415 16.77 23.46 -2.67
C ALA A 415 17.12 22.13 -3.36
N ALA A 416 16.50 21.88 -4.51
CA ALA A 416 16.85 20.74 -5.35
C ALA A 416 18.30 20.81 -5.80
N GLY A 417 19.07 19.75 -5.56
CA GLY A 417 20.48 19.70 -5.97
C GLY A 417 21.27 18.59 -5.29
N PHE A 418 22.59 18.65 -5.47
CA PHE A 418 23.53 17.66 -4.94
C PHE A 418 23.47 17.55 -3.41
N LEU A 419 23.49 18.69 -2.70
CA LEU A 419 23.45 18.72 -1.24
C LEU A 419 22.21 18.02 -0.68
N ARG A 420 21.03 18.25 -1.28
CA ARG A 420 19.79 17.57 -0.90
C ARG A 420 19.92 16.06 -1.04
N ASN A 421 20.44 15.57 -2.16
CA ASN A 421 20.59 14.13 -2.39
C ASN A 421 21.57 13.48 -1.40
N VAL A 422 22.66 14.18 -1.05
CA VAL A 422 23.61 13.72 -0.02
C VAL A 422 22.94 13.63 1.35
N LEU A 423 22.19 14.66 1.74
CA LEU A 423 21.45 14.65 3.00
C LEU A 423 20.40 13.53 3.05
N LEU A 424 19.64 13.32 1.97
CA LEU A 424 18.67 12.23 1.87
C LEU A 424 19.33 10.85 1.95
N LEU A 425 20.52 10.69 1.35
CA LEU A 425 21.29 9.45 1.44
C LEU A 425 21.77 9.18 2.86
N LEU A 426 22.38 10.16 3.52
CA LEU A 426 22.82 10.03 4.91
C LEU A 426 21.62 9.78 5.84
N GLY A 427 20.53 10.53 5.68
CA GLY A 427 19.32 10.36 6.47
C GLY A 427 18.67 9.00 6.26
N GLY A 428 18.62 8.50 5.02
CA GLY A 428 18.16 7.14 4.73
C GLY A 428 19.04 6.07 5.34
N TYR A 429 20.36 6.22 5.27
CA TYR A 429 21.28 5.31 5.94
C TYR A 429 21.10 5.31 7.46
N LEU A 430 20.99 6.49 8.08
CA LEU A 430 20.73 6.61 9.52
C LEU A 430 19.37 6.02 9.91
N ALA A 431 18.32 6.23 9.11
CA ALA A 431 17.01 5.63 9.34
C ALA A 431 17.06 4.10 9.26
N ALA A 432 17.75 3.55 8.25
CA ALA A 432 17.96 2.12 8.09
C ALA A 432 18.77 1.53 9.25
N CYS A 433 19.85 2.19 9.67
CA CYS A 433 20.64 1.78 10.84
C CYS A 433 19.80 1.82 12.11
N THR A 434 19.00 2.87 12.34
CA THR A 434 18.17 2.99 13.55
C THR A 434 17.15 1.86 13.64
N CYS A 435 16.42 1.59 12.56
CA CYS A 435 15.48 0.47 12.53
C CYS A 435 16.21 -0.89 12.62
N GLY A 436 17.38 -1.00 11.99
CA GLY A 436 18.23 -2.18 12.05
C GLY A 436 18.79 -2.45 13.45
N PHE A 437 19.11 -1.42 14.24
CA PHE A 437 19.52 -1.58 15.64
C PHE A 437 18.38 -2.06 16.50
N LEU A 438 17.16 -1.60 16.26
CA LEU A 438 15.98 -2.07 17.00
C LEU A 438 15.67 -3.54 16.68
N TYR A 439 15.75 -3.93 15.40
CA TYR A 439 15.74 -5.33 14.97
C TYR A 439 16.86 -6.14 15.65
N ALA A 440 18.10 -5.65 15.63
CA ALA A 440 19.24 -6.34 16.21
C ALA A 440 19.11 -6.53 17.73
N LEU A 441 18.52 -5.56 18.44
CA LEU A 441 18.20 -5.68 19.87
C LEU A 441 17.14 -6.76 20.10
N ASN A 442 16.05 -6.76 19.34
CA ASN A 442 15.00 -7.78 19.45
C ASN A 442 15.56 -9.17 19.13
N ALA A 443 16.16 -9.34 17.95
CA ALA A 443 16.71 -10.61 17.49
C ALA A 443 17.81 -11.13 18.40
N GLY A 444 18.78 -10.29 18.75
CA GLY A 444 19.90 -10.64 19.60
C GLY A 444 19.45 -10.97 21.03
N ALA A 445 18.57 -10.18 21.64
CA ALA A 445 18.06 -10.47 22.97
C ALA A 445 17.18 -11.72 23.00
N ALA A 446 16.34 -11.94 21.99
CA ALA A 446 15.53 -13.14 21.87
C ALA A 446 16.40 -14.40 21.73
N GLU A 447 17.37 -14.39 20.82
CA GLU A 447 18.28 -15.52 20.64
C GLU A 447 19.10 -15.78 21.92
N SER A 448 19.72 -14.75 22.50
CA SER A 448 20.49 -14.87 23.73
C SER A 448 19.66 -15.39 24.90
N PHE A 449 18.40 -14.94 25.03
CA PHE A 449 17.48 -15.44 26.04
C PHE A 449 17.13 -16.92 25.81
N VAL A 450 16.83 -17.31 24.57
CA VAL A 450 16.49 -18.70 24.23
C VAL A 450 17.64 -19.65 24.53
N ILE A 451 18.88 -19.25 24.23
CA ILE A 451 20.05 -20.11 24.44
C ILE A 451 20.47 -20.15 25.92
N THR A 452 20.50 -19.00 26.59
CA THR A 452 21.10 -18.88 27.94
C THR A 452 20.09 -18.94 29.09
N CYS A 453 18.81 -18.71 28.81
CA CYS A 453 17.74 -18.47 29.80
C CYS A 453 18.06 -17.36 30.81
N HIS A 454 19.01 -16.46 30.51
CA HIS A 454 19.43 -15.42 31.45
C HIS A 454 18.42 -14.24 31.47
N PRO A 455 17.91 -13.81 32.64
CA PRO A 455 16.77 -12.89 32.74
C PRO A 455 17.05 -11.49 32.18
N VAL A 456 18.30 -11.05 32.15
CA VAL A 456 18.69 -9.76 31.57
C VAL A 456 18.28 -9.66 30.10
N PHE A 457 18.48 -10.71 29.30
CA PHE A 457 18.08 -10.69 27.89
C PHE A 457 16.56 -10.70 27.72
N GLY A 458 15.84 -11.36 28.63
CA GLY A 458 14.38 -11.27 28.68
C GLY A 458 13.89 -9.84 28.96
N ALA A 459 14.52 -9.14 29.89
CA ALA A 459 14.19 -7.73 30.18
C ALA A 459 14.53 -6.80 29.01
N ILE A 460 15.68 -6.98 28.35
CA ILE A 460 16.07 -6.22 27.15
C ILE A 460 15.07 -6.48 26.02
N LEU A 461 14.68 -7.74 25.79
CA LEU A 461 13.70 -8.10 24.77
C LEU A 461 12.36 -7.42 25.01
N VAL A 462 11.83 -7.45 26.23
CA VAL A 462 10.57 -6.76 26.56
C VAL A 462 10.66 -5.26 26.29
N LEU A 463 11.76 -4.61 26.71
CA LEU A 463 11.96 -3.19 26.48
C LEU A 463 12.05 -2.86 24.97
N ALA A 464 12.80 -3.66 24.21
CA ALA A 464 12.99 -3.48 22.78
C ALA A 464 11.67 -3.69 22.01
N LEU A 465 10.85 -4.68 22.39
CA LEU A 465 9.51 -4.89 21.83
C LEU A 465 8.56 -3.73 22.13
N VAL A 466 8.60 -3.16 23.35
CA VAL A 466 7.81 -1.98 23.70
C VAL A 466 8.23 -0.78 22.84
N LEU A 467 9.53 -0.54 22.68
CA LEU A 467 10.04 0.52 21.82
C LEU A 467 9.62 0.32 20.36
N GLN A 468 9.70 -0.91 19.85
CA GLN A 468 9.28 -1.30 18.50
C GLN A 468 7.77 -1.08 18.28
N LEU A 469 6.95 -1.43 19.27
CA LEU A 469 5.51 -1.19 19.25
C LEU A 469 5.18 0.31 19.27
N CYS A 470 5.82 1.09 20.15
CA CYS A 470 5.65 2.54 20.20
C CYS A 470 6.04 3.20 18.87
N LEU A 471 7.15 2.76 18.26
CA LEU A 471 7.58 3.25 16.95
C LEU A 471 6.54 2.92 15.86
N ASN A 472 6.05 1.68 15.81
CA ASN A 472 5.01 1.29 14.85
C ASN A 472 3.72 2.08 15.03
N CYS A 473 3.23 2.22 16.26
CA CYS A 473 2.05 3.03 16.58
C CYS A 473 2.24 4.50 16.19
N HIS A 474 3.44 5.07 16.35
CA HIS A 474 3.71 6.45 15.96
C HIS A 474 3.80 6.65 14.44
N LEU A 475 4.32 5.65 13.70
CA LEU A 475 4.50 5.74 12.26
C LEU A 475 3.20 5.46 11.49
N PHE A 476 2.44 4.45 11.92
CA PHE A 476 1.27 3.95 11.21
C PHE A 476 -0.06 4.28 11.90
N GLY A 477 -0.05 4.73 13.16
CA GLY A 477 -1.27 4.86 13.96
C GLY A 477 -1.71 3.52 14.55
N VAL A 478 -2.63 3.56 15.52
CA VAL A 478 -3.12 2.37 16.25
C VAL A 478 -4.06 1.52 15.38
N ALA A 479 -4.86 2.16 14.51
CA ALA A 479 -5.81 1.47 13.65
C ALA A 479 -5.10 0.64 12.56
N ASP A 480 -4.14 1.22 11.85
CA ASP A 480 -3.41 0.51 10.78
C ASP A 480 -2.41 -0.53 11.31
N SER A 481 -1.85 -0.33 12.52
CA SER A 481 -0.93 -1.32 13.12
C SER A 481 -1.66 -2.57 13.62
N LEU A 482 -2.94 -2.47 13.98
CA LEU A 482 -3.78 -3.59 14.40
C LEU A 482 -4.67 -4.14 13.26
N ALA A 483 -4.87 -3.38 12.18
CA ALA A 483 -5.70 -3.77 11.03
C ALA A 483 -4.99 -4.75 10.07
N ILE A 484 -4.44 -5.85 10.60
CA ILE A 484 -4.13 -7.04 9.79
C ILE A 484 -5.44 -7.64 9.22
N HIS A 485 -6.59 -7.36 9.84
CA HIS A 485 -7.81 -8.13 9.62
C HIS A 485 -8.87 -7.52 8.68
N GLN A 486 -8.94 -6.19 8.49
CA GLN A 486 -10.05 -5.59 7.72
C GLN A 486 -9.75 -5.32 6.24
N ARG A 487 -8.48 -5.08 5.86
CA ARG A 487 -8.14 -4.76 4.45
C ARG A 487 -7.70 -5.97 3.61
N PHE A 488 -7.22 -7.05 4.23
CA PHE A 488 -6.64 -8.24 3.56
C PHE A 488 -7.60 -9.42 3.34
N SER A 489 -8.69 -9.49 4.11
CA SER A 489 -9.59 -10.65 4.16
C SER A 489 -10.87 -10.49 3.33
N SER A 490 -11.20 -9.28 2.89
CA SER A 490 -12.46 -9.08 2.17
C SER A 490 -12.34 -9.60 0.73
N CYS A 491 -12.92 -10.77 0.47
CA CYS A 491 -13.78 -10.90 -0.70
C CYS A 491 -14.81 -9.76 -0.61
N ARG A 492 -14.53 -8.63 -1.28
CA ARG A 492 -15.21 -7.31 -1.13
C ARG A 492 -16.62 -7.26 -1.72
N CYS A 493 -17.34 -8.38 -1.76
CA CYS A 493 -18.74 -8.38 -2.20
C CYS A 493 -19.75 -8.30 -1.05
N LEU A 494 -19.35 -8.44 0.23
CA LEU A 494 -20.35 -8.71 1.30
C LEU A 494 -20.26 -7.93 2.62
N CYS A 495 -19.21 -7.15 2.92
CA CYS A 495 -19.02 -6.65 4.31
C CYS A 495 -19.13 -5.15 4.57
N ARG A 496 -19.63 -4.31 3.65
CA ARG A 496 -19.82 -2.87 3.96
C ARG A 496 -21.28 -2.38 3.96
N SER A 497 -22.25 -3.26 3.77
CA SER A 497 -23.69 -2.90 3.77
C SER A 497 -24.31 -2.76 5.17
N HIS A 498 -23.57 -2.94 6.28
CA HIS A 498 -24.18 -3.07 7.61
C HIS A 498 -23.85 -2.02 8.68
N THR A 499 -23.16 -0.92 8.37
CA THR A 499 -22.77 0.05 9.42
C THR A 499 -23.37 1.44 9.36
N TYR A 500 -24.46 1.68 8.62
CA TYR A 500 -25.27 2.89 8.79
C TYR A 500 -26.78 2.60 8.65
N SER A 501 -27.35 1.99 9.70
CA SER A 501 -28.79 2.03 10.00
C SER A 501 -28.98 1.95 11.52
N ALA A 502 -28.40 2.91 12.24
CA ALA A 502 -28.73 3.18 13.63
C ALA A 502 -28.14 4.55 14.03
N THR A 503 -28.89 5.61 13.73
CA THR A 503 -29.17 6.78 14.59
C THR A 503 -30.07 7.71 13.83
#